data_AF-C0J1H6-F1
#
_entry.id   AF-C0J1H6-F1
#
_cell.length_a   1.000
_cell.length_b   1.000
_cell.length_c   1.000
_cell.angle_alpha   90.00
_cell.angle_beta   90.00
_cell.angle_gamma   90.00
#
_symmetry.space_group_name_H-M   'P 1'
#
loop_
_entity.id
_entity.type
_entity.pdbx_description
1 polymer ?
#
loop_
_entity_poly.entity_id
_entity_poly.type
_entity_poly.pdbx_seq_one_letter_code
_entity_poly.pdbx_strand_id
1 'polypeptide(L)'
;MLNDDYDGGKKLIPVFQEHLNKGTRGVESLLAEQIMFCNKLLLTKNDRLPFYVVTEVARAIHPLNPQVAIMAVPWGNLQLDELLSMPDYDFHRVALLIDELQDAIDAVLPDETDKKYDISWRVIEDDRPFHPQRLWDTCHCFMGAGVYRSKGFFWLPGRDDLALLWNQAAGSINLEFISYWKAGVLTHTDNSLTKEERAAIRQQLAKMPGRFGDRRCRLTVIGESGEIDDFALALRQCLLTEEEILWWQQGGIFHDPWPTKVARLA
;
A
#
# COMPACT_ATOMS: atom_id res chain seq x y z
N MET A 1 10.95 -5.46 10.47
CA MET A 1 9.66 -5.28 9.77
C MET A 1 9.70 -5.71 8.30
N LEU A 2 10.56 -5.19 7.41
CA LEU A 2 10.67 -5.77 6.04
C LEU A 2 11.32 -7.17 5.99
N ASN A 3 12.18 -7.49 6.96
CA ASN A 3 12.88 -8.79 7.03
C ASN A 3 12.02 -9.93 7.60
N ASP A 4 10.85 -9.61 8.12
CA ASP A 4 10.01 -10.57 8.84
C ASP A 4 8.92 -11.17 7.93
N ASP A 5 8.71 -10.58 6.75
CA ASP A 5 7.77 -11.08 5.74
C ASP A 5 8.22 -12.46 5.25
N TYR A 6 7.40 -13.47 5.51
CA TYR A 6 7.63 -14.88 5.15
C TYR A 6 8.95 -15.48 5.64
N ASP A 7 9.53 -14.97 6.73
CA ASP A 7 10.84 -15.40 7.24
C ASP A 7 11.95 -15.30 6.16
N GLY A 8 12.01 -14.14 5.48
CA GLY A 8 12.91 -13.93 4.35
C GLY A 8 12.57 -14.79 3.14
N GLY A 9 11.28 -15.03 2.90
CA GLY A 9 10.78 -15.84 1.77
C GLY A 9 10.82 -17.35 2.00
N LYS A 10 11.43 -17.84 3.08
CA LYS A 10 11.58 -19.28 3.37
C LYS A 10 10.24 -19.99 3.59
N LYS A 11 9.23 -19.27 4.09
CA LYS A 11 7.88 -19.80 4.29
C LYS A 11 7.02 -19.84 3.04
N LEU A 12 7.41 -19.16 1.95
CA LEU A 12 6.57 -19.05 0.76
C LEU A 12 6.26 -20.42 0.13
N ILE A 13 7.29 -21.24 -0.12
CA ILE A 13 7.12 -22.57 -0.73
C ILE A 13 6.34 -23.52 0.20
N PRO A 14 6.68 -23.68 1.50
CA PRO A 14 5.91 -24.53 2.41
C PRO A 14 4.44 -24.15 2.52
N VAL A 15 4.12 -22.85 2.64
CA VAL A 15 2.73 -22.38 2.74
C VAL A 15 1.98 -22.59 1.42
N PHE A 16 2.65 -22.36 0.28
CA PHE A 16 2.08 -22.65 -1.03
C PHE A 16 1.73 -24.14 -1.18
N GLN A 17 2.62 -25.06 -0.77
CA GLN A 17 2.36 -26.50 -0.80
C GLN A 17 1.21 -26.89 0.13
N GLU A 18 1.12 -26.29 1.32
CA GLU A 18 0.01 -26.50 2.24
C GLU A 18 -1.33 -26.04 1.64
N HIS A 19 -1.34 -24.88 0.98
CA HIS A 19 -2.51 -24.35 0.28
C HIS A 19 -2.96 -25.26 -0.85
N LEU A 20 -2.03 -25.75 -1.68
CA LEU A 20 -2.32 -26.73 -2.73
C LEU A 20 -2.96 -28.00 -2.15
N ASN A 21 -2.40 -28.55 -1.08
CA ASN A 21 -2.92 -29.76 -0.43
C ASN A 21 -4.31 -29.59 0.19
N LYS A 22 -4.61 -28.38 0.69
CA LYS A 22 -5.90 -28.04 1.30
C LYS A 22 -6.94 -27.54 0.29
N GLY A 23 -6.54 -27.34 -0.98
CA GLY A 23 -7.40 -26.71 -1.99
C GLY A 23 -7.73 -25.25 -1.67
N THR A 24 -6.89 -24.55 -0.90
CA THR A 24 -7.05 -23.12 -0.56
C THR A 24 -6.10 -22.26 -1.39
N ARG A 25 -6.41 -20.97 -1.56
CA ARG A 25 -5.56 -20.02 -2.27
C ARG A 25 -5.47 -18.70 -1.49
N GLY A 26 -4.28 -18.41 -0.99
CA GLY A 26 -3.93 -17.17 -0.29
C GLY A 26 -3.03 -16.26 -1.12
N VAL A 27 -2.51 -15.19 -0.51
CA VAL A 27 -1.53 -14.29 -1.17
C VAL A 27 -0.23 -15.01 -1.51
N GLU A 28 0.17 -15.99 -0.69
CA GLU A 28 1.35 -16.83 -0.90
C GLU A 28 1.22 -17.62 -2.19
N SER A 29 0.02 -18.17 -2.45
CA SER A 29 -0.26 -18.88 -3.69
C SER A 29 -0.16 -17.95 -4.89
N LEU A 30 -0.74 -16.75 -4.80
CA LEU A 30 -0.64 -15.74 -5.85
C LEU A 30 0.82 -15.32 -6.10
N LEU A 31 1.60 -15.08 -5.05
CA LEU A 31 3.02 -14.71 -5.16
C LEU A 31 3.86 -15.83 -5.75
N ALA A 32 3.66 -17.07 -5.30
CA ALA A 32 4.36 -18.23 -5.83
C ALA A 32 4.07 -18.41 -7.32
N GLU A 33 2.79 -18.33 -7.73
CA GLU A 33 2.39 -18.41 -9.13
C GLU A 33 2.99 -17.28 -9.97
N GLN A 34 2.95 -16.03 -9.48
CA GLN A 34 3.59 -14.90 -10.17
C GLN A 34 5.09 -15.13 -10.40
N ILE A 35 5.80 -15.75 -9.45
CA ILE A 35 7.22 -16.09 -9.58
C ILE A 35 7.40 -17.26 -10.58
N MET A 36 6.58 -18.30 -10.49
CA MET A 36 6.64 -19.47 -11.38
C MET A 36 6.44 -19.09 -12.85
N PHE A 37 5.53 -18.16 -13.14
CA PHE A 37 5.18 -17.78 -14.52
C PHE A 37 5.93 -16.54 -15.04
N CYS A 38 6.73 -15.85 -14.22
CA CYS A 38 7.51 -14.71 -14.69
C CYS A 38 8.65 -15.13 -15.64
N ASN A 39 9.02 -14.26 -16.57
CA ASN A 39 10.24 -14.38 -17.38
C ASN A 39 11.45 -13.68 -16.74
N LYS A 40 11.19 -12.72 -15.87
CA LYS A 40 12.16 -11.87 -15.17
C LYS A 40 11.69 -11.63 -13.75
N LEU A 41 12.62 -11.74 -12.79
CA LEU A 41 12.34 -11.48 -11.39
C LEU A 41 13.20 -10.32 -10.89
N LEU A 42 12.54 -9.21 -10.53
CA LEU A 42 13.21 -7.99 -10.05
C LEU A 42 12.94 -7.80 -8.54
N LEU A 43 13.99 -7.88 -7.74
CA LEU A 43 13.95 -7.57 -6.31
C LEU A 43 14.21 -6.08 -6.09
N THR A 44 13.13 -5.31 -6.01
CA THR A 44 13.17 -3.86 -5.72
C THR A 44 13.27 -3.57 -4.23
N LYS A 45 13.55 -2.30 -3.87
CA LYS A 45 13.67 -1.83 -2.47
C LYS A 45 14.76 -2.54 -1.64
N ASN A 46 15.71 -3.20 -2.31
CA ASN A 46 16.83 -3.86 -1.64
C ASN A 46 17.76 -2.87 -0.91
N ASP A 47 17.67 -1.58 -1.21
CA ASP A 47 18.34 -0.48 -0.49
C ASP A 47 17.95 -0.41 1.00
N ARG A 48 16.82 -1.01 1.39
CA ARG A 48 16.36 -1.05 2.78
C ARG A 48 16.86 -2.27 3.56
N LEU A 49 17.58 -3.17 2.92
CA LEU A 49 18.01 -4.45 3.50
C LEU A 49 19.51 -4.65 3.33
N PRO A 50 20.18 -5.29 4.31
CA PRO A 50 21.55 -5.73 4.13
C PRO A 50 21.66 -6.73 2.97
N PHE A 51 22.79 -6.68 2.25
CA PHE A 51 23.04 -7.55 1.08
C PHE A 51 22.87 -9.05 1.37
N TYR A 52 23.24 -9.51 2.57
CA TYR A 52 23.08 -10.92 2.95
C TYR A 52 21.61 -11.34 3.00
N VAL A 53 20.69 -10.46 3.43
CA VAL A 53 19.25 -10.73 3.47
C VAL A 53 18.69 -10.89 2.07
N VAL A 54 19.07 -9.97 1.15
CA VAL A 54 18.62 -10.01 -0.24
C VAL A 54 19.05 -11.32 -0.91
N THR A 55 20.27 -11.78 -0.60
CA THR A 55 20.79 -13.06 -1.10
C THR A 55 20.00 -14.25 -0.56
N GLU A 56 19.66 -14.24 0.73
CA GLU A 56 18.84 -15.29 1.35
C GLU A 56 17.44 -15.36 0.75
N VAL A 57 16.78 -14.21 0.54
CA VAL A 57 15.47 -14.14 -0.13
C VAL A 57 15.55 -14.69 -1.55
N ALA A 58 16.56 -14.26 -2.32
CA ALA A 58 16.76 -14.75 -3.69
C ALA A 58 16.95 -16.28 -3.71
N ARG A 59 17.74 -16.84 -2.79
CA ARG A 59 17.91 -18.31 -2.66
C ARG A 59 16.63 -19.02 -2.28
N ALA A 60 15.81 -18.43 -1.41
CA ALA A 60 14.56 -19.03 -0.96
C ALA A 60 13.52 -19.13 -2.08
N ILE A 61 13.44 -18.12 -2.96
CA ILE A 61 12.43 -18.06 -4.04
C ILE A 61 12.92 -18.65 -5.37
N HIS A 62 14.23 -18.75 -5.60
CA HIS A 62 14.79 -19.31 -6.85
C HIS A 62 14.26 -20.72 -7.21
N PRO A 63 13.99 -21.65 -6.27
CA PRO A 63 13.40 -22.94 -6.58
C PRO A 63 12.03 -22.88 -7.26
N LEU A 64 11.26 -21.80 -7.09
CA LEU A 64 9.97 -21.61 -7.78
C LEU A 64 10.15 -21.37 -9.28
N ASN A 65 11.29 -20.80 -9.69
CA ASN A 65 11.59 -20.59 -11.11
C ASN A 65 13.11 -20.60 -11.36
N PRO A 66 13.72 -21.80 -11.48
CA PRO A 66 15.18 -21.92 -11.63
C PRO A 66 15.72 -21.33 -12.94
N GLN A 67 14.84 -21.12 -13.93
CA GLN A 67 15.22 -20.67 -15.27
C GLN A 67 15.27 -19.13 -15.38
N VAL A 68 14.87 -18.40 -14.33
CA VAL A 68 14.85 -16.94 -14.33
C VAL A 68 15.98 -16.39 -13.47
N ALA A 69 16.74 -15.46 -14.05
CA ALA A 69 17.70 -14.65 -13.31
C ALA A 69 16.98 -13.69 -12.37
N ILE A 70 17.45 -13.63 -11.12
CA ILE A 70 16.96 -12.71 -10.10
C ILE A 70 17.87 -11.48 -10.09
N MET A 71 17.30 -10.30 -10.35
CA MET A 71 18.05 -9.04 -10.38
C MET A 71 17.64 -8.16 -9.21
N ALA A 72 18.61 -7.67 -8.44
CA ALA A 72 18.38 -6.69 -7.38
C ALA A 72 18.43 -5.27 -7.97
N VAL A 73 17.33 -4.53 -7.84
CA VAL A 73 17.19 -3.17 -8.40
C VAL A 73 16.97 -2.15 -7.27
N PRO A 74 18.03 -1.51 -6.72
CA PRO A 74 17.90 -0.54 -5.64
C PRO A 74 17.04 0.64 -6.10
N TRP A 75 16.11 1.10 -5.25
CA TRP A 75 15.16 2.17 -5.59
C TRP A 75 14.27 1.91 -6.82
N GLY A 76 14.28 0.70 -7.38
CA GLY A 76 13.64 0.43 -8.67
C GLY A 76 14.34 1.10 -9.86
N ASN A 77 15.58 1.57 -9.68
CA ASN A 77 16.37 2.19 -10.73
C ASN A 77 16.92 1.13 -11.70
N LEU A 78 16.13 0.83 -12.74
CA LEU A 78 16.51 -0.04 -13.85
C LEU A 78 16.82 0.84 -15.06
N GLN A 79 17.94 0.60 -15.75
CA GLN A 79 18.24 1.38 -16.95
C GLN A 79 17.21 1.07 -18.04
N LEU A 80 16.73 2.10 -18.73
CA LEU A 80 15.74 1.92 -19.80
C LEU A 80 16.27 1.00 -20.91
N ASP A 81 17.54 1.13 -21.27
CA ASP A 81 18.18 0.29 -22.27
C ASP A 81 18.24 -1.18 -21.82
N GLU A 82 18.48 -1.44 -20.53
CA GLU A 82 18.42 -2.79 -19.97
C GLU A 82 16.99 -3.36 -20.02
N LEU A 83 15.98 -2.53 -19.74
CA LEU A 83 14.56 -2.94 -19.84
C LEU A 83 14.15 -3.24 -21.28
N LEU A 84 14.52 -2.37 -22.23
CA LEU A 84 14.17 -2.50 -23.65
C LEU A 84 14.94 -3.63 -24.35
N SER A 85 16.12 -3.98 -23.84
CA SER A 85 16.92 -5.12 -24.35
C SER A 85 16.57 -6.45 -23.70
N MET A 86 15.63 -6.48 -22.74
CA MET A 86 15.18 -7.73 -22.15
C MET A 86 14.53 -8.61 -23.23
N PRO A 87 14.81 -9.92 -23.24
CA PRO A 87 14.16 -10.84 -24.15
C PRO A 87 12.64 -10.84 -23.90
N ASP A 88 11.89 -11.03 -24.99
CA ASP A 88 10.44 -11.13 -24.96
C ASP A 88 9.94 -12.26 -24.05
N TYR A 89 8.64 -12.20 -23.74
CA TYR A 89 7.98 -13.23 -22.96
C TYR A 89 8.02 -14.60 -23.68
N ASP A 90 8.58 -15.60 -23.01
CA ASP A 90 8.66 -16.97 -23.52
C ASP A 90 7.34 -17.72 -23.28
N PHE A 91 6.44 -17.62 -24.26
CA PHE A 91 5.14 -18.30 -24.24
C PHE A 91 5.26 -19.82 -24.22
N HIS A 92 6.28 -20.39 -24.86
CA HIS A 92 6.43 -21.85 -24.95
C HIS A 92 6.77 -22.44 -23.59
N ARG A 93 7.69 -21.81 -22.86
CA ARG A 93 8.05 -22.24 -21.51
C ARG A 93 6.86 -22.17 -20.55
N VAL A 94 6.09 -21.08 -20.61
CA VAL A 94 4.92 -20.93 -19.73
C VAL A 94 3.81 -21.91 -20.09
N ALA A 95 3.58 -22.17 -21.39
CA ALA A 95 2.62 -23.18 -21.82
C ALA A 95 2.98 -24.59 -21.29
N LEU A 96 4.26 -24.98 -21.35
CA LEU A 96 4.72 -26.26 -20.80
C LEU A 96 4.51 -26.35 -19.27
N LEU A 97 4.82 -25.28 -18.54
CA LEU A 97 4.55 -25.20 -17.11
C LEU A 97 3.06 -25.32 -16.78
N ILE A 98 2.20 -24.70 -17.58
CA ILE A 98 0.74 -24.82 -17.43
C ILE A 98 0.31 -26.27 -17.68
N ASP A 99 0.77 -26.90 -18.77
CA ASP A 99 0.44 -28.30 -19.10
C ASP A 99 0.89 -29.27 -17.99
N GLU A 100 2.09 -29.07 -17.43
CA GLU A 100 2.62 -29.89 -16.31
C GLU A 100 1.83 -29.70 -15.01
N LEU A 101 1.29 -28.50 -14.80
CA LEU A 101 0.52 -28.14 -13.62
C LEU A 101 -0.99 -28.28 -13.83
N GLN A 102 -1.44 -28.65 -15.04
CA GLN A 102 -2.84 -28.60 -15.46
C GLN A 102 -3.73 -29.40 -14.51
N ASP A 103 -3.34 -30.62 -14.12
CA ASP A 103 -4.10 -31.44 -13.17
C ASP A 103 -4.18 -30.82 -11.76
N ALA A 104 -3.12 -30.14 -11.32
CA ALA A 104 -3.09 -29.43 -10.03
C ALA A 104 -3.87 -28.10 -10.09
N ILE A 105 -3.90 -27.46 -11.24
CA ILE A 105 -4.66 -26.24 -11.52
C ILE A 105 -6.16 -26.58 -11.62
N ASP A 106 -6.52 -27.63 -12.34
CA ASP A 106 -7.89 -28.09 -12.58
C ASP A 106 -8.53 -28.71 -11.33
N ALA A 107 -7.75 -29.41 -10.49
CA ALA A 107 -8.22 -29.88 -9.18
C ALA A 107 -8.63 -28.72 -8.23
N VAL A 108 -8.11 -27.51 -8.49
CA VAL A 108 -8.35 -26.30 -7.68
C VAL A 108 -9.31 -25.32 -8.39
N LEU A 109 -9.58 -25.50 -9.68
CA LEU A 109 -10.42 -24.63 -10.50
C LEU A 109 -11.54 -25.40 -11.21
N PRO A 110 -12.55 -25.93 -10.48
CA PRO A 110 -13.84 -26.14 -11.09
C PRO A 110 -14.45 -24.74 -11.33
N ASP A 111 -14.81 -24.44 -12.58
CA ASP A 111 -15.62 -23.29 -13.04
C ASP A 111 -16.10 -22.33 -11.93
N GLU A 112 -15.64 -21.07 -11.93
CA GLU A 112 -16.33 -19.82 -11.50
C GLU A 112 -15.33 -18.68 -11.24
N THR A 113 -15.70 -17.46 -11.63
CA THR A 113 -14.75 -16.39 -11.98
C THR A 113 -14.46 -15.33 -10.92
N ASP A 114 -15.03 -15.34 -9.71
CA ASP A 114 -14.98 -14.10 -8.89
C ASP A 114 -14.47 -14.15 -7.45
N LYS A 115 -14.10 -15.30 -6.87
CA LYS A 115 -13.46 -15.36 -5.54
C LYS A 115 -12.38 -16.44 -5.43
N LYS A 116 -11.29 -16.23 -6.18
CA LYS A 116 -10.19 -17.21 -6.30
C LYS A 116 -9.09 -17.07 -5.24
N TYR A 117 -9.07 -15.97 -4.49
CA TYR A 117 -8.09 -15.70 -3.44
C TYR A 117 -8.81 -15.13 -2.23
N ASP A 118 -8.34 -15.48 -1.02
CA ASP A 118 -8.81 -14.85 0.22
C ASP A 118 -8.25 -13.42 0.37
N ILE A 119 -8.52 -12.57 -0.61
CA ILE A 119 -8.09 -11.18 -0.66
C ILE A 119 -9.32 -10.31 -0.87
N SER A 120 -9.54 -9.40 0.06
CA SER A 120 -10.60 -8.42 0.03
C SER A 120 -10.02 -7.01 0.06
N TRP A 121 -10.85 -6.02 -0.26
CA TRP A 121 -10.49 -4.60 -0.07
C TRP A 121 -11.62 -3.85 0.63
N ARG A 122 -11.25 -2.76 1.31
CA ARG A 122 -12.19 -1.80 1.91
C ARG A 122 -11.75 -0.38 1.56
N VAL A 123 -12.72 0.48 1.29
CA VAL A 123 -12.49 1.90 1.05
C VAL A 123 -13.07 2.68 2.22
N ILE A 124 -12.23 3.50 2.85
CA ILE A 124 -12.62 4.46 3.88
C ILE A 124 -12.60 5.81 3.19
N GLU A 125 -13.78 6.42 3.06
CA GLU A 125 -13.94 7.75 2.47
C GLU A 125 -14.75 8.61 3.43
N ASP A 126 -14.14 9.69 3.94
CA ASP A 126 -14.75 10.59 4.92
C ASP A 126 -14.10 11.98 4.81
N ASP A 127 -14.87 13.04 5.02
CA ASP A 127 -14.32 14.40 5.02
C ASP A 127 -13.57 14.71 6.31
N ARG A 128 -13.89 14.03 7.42
CA ARG A 128 -13.30 14.29 8.74
C ARG A 128 -11.79 13.96 8.75
N PRO A 129 -10.98 14.74 9.48
CA PRO A 129 -9.58 14.41 9.63
C PRO A 129 -9.39 13.21 10.58
N PHE A 130 -8.23 12.57 10.48
CA PHE A 130 -7.85 11.55 11.45
C PHE A 130 -7.30 12.18 12.73
N HIS A 131 -7.62 11.57 13.88
CA HIS A 131 -6.95 11.85 15.14
C HIS A 131 -5.49 11.37 15.05
N PRO A 132 -4.48 12.25 15.18
CA PRO A 132 -3.07 11.87 14.97
C PRO A 132 -2.59 10.74 15.88
N GLN A 133 -2.83 10.86 17.19
CA GLN A 133 -2.47 9.83 18.17
C GLN A 133 -3.25 8.51 17.98
N ARG A 134 -4.59 8.56 17.85
CA ARG A 134 -5.40 7.35 17.65
C ARG A 134 -4.97 6.57 16.41
N LEU A 135 -4.71 7.29 15.30
CA LEU A 135 -4.20 6.67 14.08
C LEU A 135 -2.84 6.01 14.32
N TRP A 136 -1.93 6.68 15.03
CA TRP A 136 -0.62 6.12 15.37
C TRP A 136 -0.74 4.83 16.19
N ASP A 137 -1.55 4.85 17.25
CA ASP A 137 -1.75 3.70 18.14
C ASP A 137 -2.40 2.53 17.40
N THR A 138 -3.45 2.80 16.62
CA THR A 138 -4.11 1.77 15.79
C THR A 138 -3.14 1.12 14.82
N CYS A 139 -2.25 1.87 14.18
CA CYS A 139 -1.25 1.29 13.29
C CYS A 139 -0.26 0.41 14.03
N HIS A 140 0.18 0.78 15.23
CA HIS A 140 1.08 -0.05 16.03
C HIS A 140 0.40 -1.33 16.56
N CYS A 141 -0.92 -1.31 16.75
CA CYS A 141 -1.68 -2.50 17.19
C CYS A 141 -1.99 -3.49 16.05
N PHE A 142 -2.31 -2.99 14.85
CA PHE A 142 -2.82 -3.84 13.76
C PHE A 142 -1.76 -4.21 12.69
N MET A 143 -0.56 -3.63 12.75
CA MET A 143 0.50 -3.95 11.78
C MET A 143 0.91 -5.42 11.85
N GLY A 144 0.59 -6.18 10.80
CA GLY A 144 0.90 -7.61 10.67
C GLY A 144 -0.32 -8.53 10.78
N ALA A 145 -1.52 -8.01 11.07
CA ALA A 145 -2.77 -8.76 11.13
C ALA A 145 -3.48 -8.75 9.76
N GLY A 146 -3.03 -9.59 8.82
CA GLY A 146 -3.78 -9.90 7.59
C GLY A 146 -3.97 -8.73 6.61
N VAL A 147 -3.38 -7.57 6.90
CA VAL A 147 -3.41 -6.38 6.04
C VAL A 147 -2.16 -6.33 5.18
N TYR A 148 -2.35 -6.62 3.90
CA TYR A 148 -1.26 -6.65 2.92
C TYR A 148 -0.80 -5.24 2.54
N ARG A 149 -1.75 -4.35 2.26
CA ARG A 149 -1.46 -3.02 1.74
C ARG A 149 -2.56 -2.03 2.09
N SER A 150 -2.20 -0.77 2.29
CA SER A 150 -3.14 0.33 2.25
C SER A 150 -2.52 1.57 1.62
N LYS A 151 -3.32 2.29 0.83
CA LYS A 151 -2.87 3.50 0.12
C LYS A 151 -4.01 4.49 0.01
N GLY A 152 -3.68 5.77 0.13
CA GLY A 152 -4.64 6.82 -0.16
C GLY A 152 -4.29 8.15 0.46
N PHE A 153 -5.20 9.11 0.34
CA PHE A 153 -4.98 10.46 0.84
C PHE A 153 -5.66 10.63 2.19
N PHE A 154 -5.05 11.41 3.07
CA PHE A 154 -5.64 11.79 4.34
C PHE A 154 -5.09 13.14 4.79
N TRP A 155 -5.67 13.67 5.85
CA TRP A 155 -5.24 14.91 6.46
C TRP A 155 -5.39 14.84 7.98
N LEU A 156 -4.59 15.66 8.68
CA LEU A 156 -4.52 15.71 10.14
C LEU A 156 -4.88 17.13 10.60
N PRO A 157 -5.51 17.29 11.77
CA PRO A 157 -5.96 18.59 12.26
C PRO A 157 -4.80 19.56 12.56
N GLY A 158 -3.62 19.04 12.93
CA GLY A 158 -2.42 19.86 13.17
C GLY A 158 -1.61 20.20 11.90
N ARG A 159 -2.04 19.70 10.74
CA ARG A 159 -1.39 19.88 9.42
C ARG A 159 -2.46 20.01 8.35
N ASP A 160 -3.51 20.78 8.63
CA ASP A 160 -4.76 20.78 7.87
C ASP A 160 -4.64 21.47 6.51
N ASP A 161 -3.53 22.15 6.26
CA ASP A 161 -3.14 22.70 4.98
C ASP A 161 -2.54 21.65 4.03
N LEU A 162 -2.05 20.51 4.56
CA LEU A 162 -1.34 19.49 3.80
C LEU A 162 -2.25 18.32 3.38
N ALA A 163 -2.15 17.94 2.10
CA ALA A 163 -2.63 16.66 1.60
C ALA A 163 -1.52 15.61 1.77
N LEU A 164 -1.74 14.68 2.69
CA LEU A 164 -0.79 13.62 3.01
C LEU A 164 -1.17 12.34 2.25
N LEU A 165 -0.18 11.69 1.63
CA LEU A 165 -0.31 10.37 1.04
C LEU A 165 0.14 9.33 2.05
N TRP A 166 -0.79 8.46 2.38
CA TRP A 166 -0.59 7.22 3.10
C TRP A 166 -0.13 6.13 2.13
N ASN A 167 0.97 5.45 2.45
CA ASN A 167 1.44 4.30 1.71
C ASN A 167 1.98 3.25 2.67
N GLN A 168 1.18 2.25 2.98
CA GLN A 168 1.55 1.11 3.80
C GLN A 168 1.60 -0.15 2.94
N ALA A 169 2.66 -0.93 3.14
CA ALA A 169 2.80 -2.28 2.61
C ALA A 169 3.46 -3.14 3.67
N ALA A 170 2.85 -4.28 4.00
CA ALA A 170 3.26 -5.15 5.11
C ALA A 170 3.48 -4.34 6.41
N GLY A 171 4.55 -4.61 7.16
CA GLY A 171 4.86 -3.88 8.39
C GLY A 171 5.42 -2.46 8.19
N SER A 172 5.40 -1.87 6.99
CA SER A 172 6.02 -0.56 6.75
C SER A 172 4.98 0.48 6.34
N ILE A 173 4.99 1.64 7.01
CA ILE A 173 4.15 2.80 6.69
C ILE A 173 5.05 3.94 6.22
N ASN A 174 4.71 4.55 5.09
CA ASN A 174 5.30 5.80 4.62
C ASN A 174 4.23 6.89 4.55
N LEU A 175 4.60 8.08 5.00
CA LEU A 175 3.79 9.29 4.86
C LEU A 175 4.51 10.27 3.95
N GLU A 176 3.83 10.70 2.90
CA GLU A 176 4.39 11.59 1.88
C GLU A 176 3.57 12.87 1.78
N PHE A 177 4.22 14.02 1.68
CA PHE A 177 3.56 15.28 1.34
C PHE A 177 3.36 15.35 -0.17
N ILE A 178 2.12 15.54 -0.62
CA ILE A 178 1.80 15.59 -2.06
C ILE A 178 1.51 17.02 -2.51
N SER A 179 0.65 17.73 -1.79
CA SER A 179 0.24 19.09 -2.16
C SER A 179 -0.41 19.80 -0.98
N TYR A 180 -0.69 21.08 -1.15
CA TYR A 180 -1.56 21.81 -0.24
C TYR A 180 -3.03 21.67 -0.66
N TRP A 181 -3.93 21.62 0.31
CA TRP A 181 -5.37 21.77 0.08
C TRP A 181 -5.69 23.20 -0.33
N LYS A 182 -6.59 23.40 -1.29
CA LYS A 182 -7.02 24.75 -1.69
C LYS A 182 -7.64 25.50 -0.52
N ALA A 183 -8.44 24.81 0.29
CA ALA A 183 -9.04 25.38 1.48
C ALA A 183 -8.02 25.71 2.58
N GLY A 184 -6.88 25.01 2.62
CA GLY A 184 -5.73 25.36 3.46
C GLY A 184 -4.97 26.56 2.94
N VAL A 185 -4.63 26.59 1.65
CA VAL A 185 -3.94 27.74 1.02
C VAL A 185 -4.67 29.06 1.28
N LEU A 186 -6.01 29.07 1.33
CA LEU A 186 -6.77 30.30 1.59
C LEU A 186 -6.66 30.83 3.03
N THR A 187 -6.35 29.99 4.04
CA THR A 187 -6.22 30.42 5.44
C THR A 187 -4.88 31.09 5.73
N HIS A 188 -3.84 30.73 4.99
CA HIS A 188 -2.52 31.32 5.06
C HIS A 188 -2.49 32.73 4.45
N THR A 189 -1.95 33.72 5.18
CA THR A 189 -1.82 35.13 4.75
C THR A 189 -0.43 35.46 4.20
N ASP A 190 0.54 34.58 4.41
CA ASP A 190 1.94 34.69 4.01
C ASP A 190 2.22 34.20 2.58
N ASN A 191 1.23 33.60 1.90
CA ASN A 191 1.37 33.26 0.50
C ASN A 191 1.31 34.50 -0.41
N SER A 192 2.08 34.50 -1.50
CA SER A 192 2.17 35.59 -2.47
C SER A 192 0.98 35.64 -3.44
N LEU A 193 -0.19 35.13 -3.05
CA LEU A 193 -1.38 35.09 -3.91
C LEU A 193 -2.04 36.46 -4.02
N THR A 194 -2.32 36.85 -5.26
CA THR A 194 -3.11 38.03 -5.62
C THR A 194 -4.58 37.88 -5.19
N LYS A 195 -5.32 39.00 -5.21
CA LYS A 195 -6.75 38.98 -4.88
C LYS A 195 -7.54 38.16 -5.90
N GLU A 196 -7.14 38.25 -7.16
CA GLU A 196 -7.73 37.56 -8.30
C GLU A 196 -7.53 36.04 -8.17
N GLU A 197 -6.32 35.58 -7.83
CA GLU A 197 -6.04 34.17 -7.60
C GLU A 197 -6.84 33.61 -6.42
N ARG A 198 -6.91 34.34 -5.30
CA ARG A 198 -7.73 33.94 -4.15
C ARG A 198 -9.22 33.86 -4.51
N ALA A 199 -9.73 34.78 -5.34
CA ALA A 199 -11.11 34.74 -5.82
C ALA A 199 -11.36 33.51 -6.70
N ALA A 200 -10.42 33.18 -7.60
CA ALA A 200 -10.51 31.99 -8.45
C ALA A 200 -10.52 30.69 -7.61
N ILE A 201 -9.66 30.58 -6.59
CA ILE A 201 -9.63 29.41 -5.70
C ILE A 201 -10.95 29.27 -4.93
N ARG A 202 -11.51 30.38 -4.41
CA ARG A 202 -12.84 30.37 -3.75
C ARG A 202 -13.95 29.90 -4.70
N GLN A 203 -13.94 30.34 -5.95
CA GLN A 203 -14.92 29.90 -6.94
C GLN A 203 -14.80 28.41 -7.25
N GLN A 204 -13.58 27.85 -7.29
CA GLN A 204 -13.37 26.41 -7.45
C GLN A 204 -13.88 25.63 -6.24
N LEU A 205 -13.57 26.08 -5.02
CA LEU A 205 -14.05 25.44 -3.78
C LEU A 205 -15.58 25.46 -3.66
N ALA A 206 -16.24 26.53 -4.10
CA ALA A 206 -17.71 26.59 -4.13
C ALA A 206 -18.34 25.49 -5.02
N LYS A 207 -17.60 24.92 -5.98
CA LYS A 207 -18.04 23.79 -6.81
C LYS A 207 -17.73 22.43 -6.19
N MET A 208 -17.01 22.38 -5.06
CA MET A 208 -16.60 21.17 -4.35
C MET A 208 -17.22 21.20 -2.95
N PRO A 209 -18.50 20.78 -2.79
CA PRO A 209 -19.17 20.81 -1.50
C PRO A 209 -18.65 19.69 -0.60
N GLY A 210 -17.55 19.93 0.10
CA GLY A 210 -17.04 19.11 1.20
C GLY A 210 -17.12 19.87 2.51
N ARG A 211 -17.29 19.15 3.62
CA ARG A 211 -17.47 19.75 4.96
C ARG A 211 -16.33 20.70 5.34
N PHE A 212 -15.12 20.43 4.85
CA PHE A 212 -13.90 21.21 5.11
C PHE A 212 -13.26 21.74 3.82
N GLY A 213 -14.09 22.08 2.82
CA GLY A 213 -13.64 22.49 1.49
C GLY A 213 -13.27 21.28 0.63
N ASP A 214 -12.07 21.28 0.06
CA ASP A 214 -11.56 20.17 -0.76
C ASP A 214 -10.84 19.07 0.06
N ARG A 215 -10.69 19.27 1.37
CA ARG A 215 -10.07 18.29 2.28
C ARG A 215 -10.90 17.04 2.39
N ARG A 216 -10.28 15.88 2.16
CA ARG A 216 -10.92 14.58 2.32
C ARG A 216 -9.94 13.47 2.58
N CYS A 217 -10.39 12.51 3.38
CA CYS A 217 -9.72 11.25 3.60
C CYS A 217 -10.29 10.21 2.64
N ARG A 218 -9.42 9.53 1.91
CA ARG A 218 -9.76 8.36 1.10
C ARG A 218 -8.62 7.35 1.18
N LEU A 219 -8.82 6.27 1.93
CA LEU A 219 -7.87 5.18 2.07
C LEU A 219 -8.46 3.90 1.50
N THR A 220 -7.70 3.19 0.67
CA THR A 220 -8.01 1.83 0.25
C THR A 220 -7.11 0.88 1.01
N VAL A 221 -7.72 -0.10 1.68
CA VAL A 221 -7.07 -1.19 2.40
C VAL A 221 -7.29 -2.47 1.63
N ILE A 222 -6.28 -3.32 1.54
CA ILE A 222 -6.29 -4.64 0.91
C ILE A 222 -5.70 -5.63 1.92
N GLY A 223 -6.39 -6.74 2.15
CA GLY A 223 -6.10 -7.69 3.22
C GLY A 223 -6.88 -8.99 3.08
N GLU A 224 -6.67 -9.92 3.99
CA GLU A 224 -7.46 -11.15 4.13
C GLU A 224 -8.92 -10.84 4.46
N SER A 225 -9.85 -11.62 3.93
CA SER A 225 -11.28 -11.31 4.09
C SER A 225 -11.74 -11.38 5.55
N GLY A 226 -11.09 -12.22 6.37
CA GLY A 226 -11.41 -12.37 7.79
C GLY A 226 -10.92 -11.23 8.69
N GLU A 227 -9.84 -10.53 8.31
CA GLU A 227 -9.18 -9.55 9.18
C GLU A 227 -9.34 -8.10 8.68
N ILE A 228 -9.63 -7.91 7.39
CA ILE A 228 -9.72 -6.58 6.79
C ILE A 228 -10.84 -5.72 7.37
N ASP A 229 -11.94 -6.33 7.80
CA ASP A 229 -13.08 -5.59 8.33
C ASP A 229 -12.76 -4.95 9.68
N ASP A 230 -12.06 -5.68 10.56
CA ASP A 230 -11.64 -5.18 11.88
C ASP A 230 -10.64 -4.02 11.74
N PHE A 231 -9.67 -4.16 10.84
CA PHE A 231 -8.72 -3.07 10.59
C PHE A 231 -9.39 -1.85 9.94
N ALA A 232 -10.27 -2.05 8.96
CA ALA A 232 -11.01 -0.97 8.33
C ALA A 232 -11.96 -0.26 9.31
N LEU A 233 -12.51 -0.99 10.29
CA LEU A 233 -13.31 -0.42 11.38
C LEU A 233 -12.42 0.38 12.34
N ALA A 234 -11.28 -0.15 12.75
CA ALA A 234 -10.33 0.53 13.63
C ALA A 234 -9.83 1.85 13.01
N LEU A 235 -9.49 1.84 11.72
CA LEU A 235 -9.16 3.07 10.98
C LEU A 235 -10.35 4.03 10.94
N ARG A 236 -11.58 3.58 10.68
CA ARG A 236 -12.76 4.46 10.73
C ARG A 236 -12.97 5.09 12.11
N GLN A 237 -12.68 4.36 13.18
CA GLN A 237 -12.72 4.87 14.55
C GLN A 237 -11.60 5.88 14.83
N CYS A 238 -10.56 5.97 13.99
CA CYS A 238 -9.52 7.00 14.07
C CYS A 238 -9.95 8.37 13.54
N LEU A 239 -11.08 8.48 12.84
CA LEU A 239 -11.62 9.78 12.43
C LEU A 239 -12.08 10.59 13.66
N LEU A 240 -11.93 11.91 13.60
CA LEU A 240 -12.41 12.77 14.68
C LEU A 240 -13.92 12.62 14.89
N THR A 241 -14.34 12.64 16.14
CA THR A 241 -15.75 12.79 16.52
C THR A 241 -16.22 14.23 16.32
N GLU A 242 -17.54 14.44 16.34
CA GLU A 242 -18.10 15.80 16.24
C GLU A 242 -17.61 16.74 17.35
N GLU A 243 -17.48 16.22 18.58
CA GLU A 243 -16.96 16.96 19.72
C GLU A 243 -15.48 17.34 19.52
N GLU A 244 -14.67 16.42 19.01
CA GLU A 244 -13.26 16.67 18.70
C GLU A 244 -13.08 17.69 17.57
N ILE A 245 -13.98 17.68 16.58
CA ILE A 245 -13.99 18.66 15.49
C ILE A 245 -14.34 20.04 16.04
N LEU A 246 -15.34 20.15 16.92
CA LEU A 246 -15.68 21.42 17.55
C LEU A 246 -14.52 21.96 18.40
N TRP A 247 -13.88 21.09 19.18
CA TRP A 247 -12.67 21.42 19.93
C TRP A 247 -11.55 21.95 19.03
N TRP A 248 -11.26 21.26 17.93
CA TRP A 248 -10.28 21.69 16.94
C TRP A 248 -10.60 23.06 16.34
N GLN A 249 -11.85 23.28 15.92
CA GLN A 249 -12.31 24.53 15.33
C GLN A 249 -12.23 25.72 16.31
N GLN A 250 -12.22 25.45 17.62
CA GLN A 250 -12.03 26.45 18.67
C GLN A 250 -10.54 26.70 19.01
N GLY A 251 -9.61 26.10 18.27
CA GLY A 251 -8.16 26.23 18.47
C GLY A 251 -7.55 25.12 19.33
N GLY A 252 -8.29 24.04 19.59
CA GLY A 252 -7.79 22.85 20.26
C GLY A 252 -6.65 22.17 19.50
N ILE A 253 -5.65 21.67 20.22
CA ILE A 253 -4.46 21.02 19.66
C ILE A 253 -4.51 19.52 19.97
N PHE A 254 -4.13 18.70 19.00
CA PHE A 254 -3.91 17.27 19.20
C PHE A 254 -2.42 16.96 19.22
N HIS A 255 -2.02 16.06 20.12
CA HIS A 255 -0.66 15.51 20.08
C HIS A 255 -0.46 14.72 18.78
N ASP A 256 0.57 15.10 18.03
CA ASP A 256 0.91 14.54 16.73
C ASP A 256 2.25 13.80 16.80
N PRO A 257 2.26 12.45 16.94
CA PRO A 257 3.48 11.67 17.02
C PRO A 257 4.14 11.43 15.65
N TRP A 258 3.53 11.86 14.55
CA TRP A 258 4.02 11.56 13.20
C TRP A 258 5.25 12.40 12.85
N PRO A 259 6.17 11.90 11.99
CA PRO A 259 7.35 12.65 11.59
C PRO A 259 7.03 14.03 11.03
N THR A 260 7.70 15.07 11.53
CA THR A 260 7.49 16.48 11.12
C THR A 260 8.48 16.96 10.06
N LYS A 261 9.61 16.27 9.89
CA LYS A 261 10.64 16.62 8.90
C LYS A 261 10.28 16.04 7.54
N VAL A 262 10.16 16.89 6.54
CA VAL A 262 10.01 16.49 5.14
C VAL A 262 11.40 16.29 4.54
N ALA A 263 11.68 15.09 4.03
CA ALA A 263 12.88 14.79 3.24
C ALA A 263 12.47 14.53 1.79
N ARG A 264 13.22 15.08 0.83
CA ARG A 264 13.08 14.67 -0.57
C ARG A 264 13.82 13.34 -0.75
N LEU A 265 13.11 12.32 -1.23
CA LEU A 265 13.75 11.13 -1.78
C LEU A 265 14.38 11.56 -3.11
N ALA A 266 15.72 11.52 -3.16
CA ALA A 266 16.51 11.84 -4.35
C ALA A 266 16.63 10.62 -5.27
#